data_AF-A0A7C5EAI2-F1
#
_entry.id   AF-A0A7C5EAI2-F1
#
_cell.length_a   1.000
_cell.length_b   1.000
_cell.length_c   1.000
_cell.angle_alpha   90.00
_cell.angle_beta   90.00
_cell.angle_gamma   90.00
#
_symmetry.space_group_name_H-M   'P 1'
#
loop_
_entity.id
_entity.type
_entity.pdbx_description
1 polymer ?
#
loop_
_entity_poly.entity_id
_entity_poly.type
_entity_poly.pdbx_seq_one_letter_code
_entity_poly.pdbx_strand_id
1 'polypeptide(L)'
;MEIKEIVELRGLRREWQNITLRVADYLQKVNARYKIYQHDSFYTEMNGLEEDYQELISRTSTILKLFKIKEELLPKRLSLQFHYDLSHAENILYEGEAKVFLYRLAKECAKVIEIIDGLTLCVALPEEREKELEDVEKKIKEEIEPILPLFSTDLLESIKYFRSGYFLGSVLICGRIIVFFVEKVKSQIPDISKIEPSQQWDAVINFLKEKKIIKVEEGKMILEAIKLYRNKYSHIISEYPNLEESLLIIIGVTMLVDKVAKNIKEFSFLQLV
;
A
#
# COMPACT_ATOMS: atom_id res chain seq x y z
N MET A 1 -5.79 9.99 -10.23
CA MET A 1 -6.51 10.41 -9.01
C MET A 1 -5.58 11.23 -8.15
N GLU A 2 -6.10 12.19 -7.40
CA GLU A 2 -5.29 12.89 -6.40
C GLU A 2 -4.92 11.91 -5.27
N ILE A 3 -3.72 12.04 -4.69
CA ILE A 3 -3.24 11.16 -3.61
C ILE A 3 -4.25 11.07 -2.47
N LYS A 4 -4.87 12.21 -2.13
CA LYS A 4 -5.88 12.30 -1.07
C LYS A 4 -7.04 11.34 -1.32
N GLU A 5 -7.56 11.28 -2.54
CA GLU A 5 -8.69 10.43 -2.91
C GLU A 5 -8.34 8.94 -2.84
N ILE A 6 -7.10 8.58 -3.21
CA ILE A 6 -6.59 7.19 -3.13
C ILE A 6 -6.48 6.75 -1.67
N VAL A 7 -5.93 7.61 -0.82
CA VAL A 7 -5.81 7.35 0.62
C VAL A 7 -7.20 7.21 1.24
N GLU A 8 -8.15 8.07 0.86
CA GLU A 8 -9.51 8.04 1.37
C GLU A 8 -10.26 6.78 0.95
N LEU A 9 -10.19 6.37 -0.33
CA LEU A 9 -10.80 5.12 -0.81
C LEU A 9 -10.21 3.88 -0.14
N ARG A 10 -8.91 3.87 0.18
CA ARG A 10 -8.28 2.79 0.93
C ARG A 10 -8.75 2.74 2.39
N GLY A 11 -8.88 3.91 3.01
CA GLY A 11 -9.47 4.04 4.34
C GLY A 11 -10.86 3.43 4.35
N LEU A 12 -11.72 3.85 3.42
CA LEU A 12 -13.06 3.29 3.24
C LEU A 12 -13.02 1.78 3.01
N ARG A 13 -12.18 1.30 2.09
CA ARG A 13 -12.04 -0.14 1.81
C ARG A 13 -11.76 -0.94 3.08
N ARG A 14 -10.86 -0.45 3.93
CA ARG A 14 -10.52 -1.11 5.20
C ARG A 14 -11.71 -1.07 6.18
N GLU A 15 -12.41 0.05 6.26
CA GLU A 15 -13.63 0.18 7.07
C GLU A 15 -14.71 -0.83 6.60
N TRP A 16 -14.92 -0.97 5.30
CA TRP A 16 -15.81 -1.97 4.70
C TRP A 16 -15.40 -3.42 5.03
N GLN A 17 -14.10 -3.71 5.02
CA GLN A 17 -13.59 -5.02 5.45
C GLN A 17 -13.84 -5.27 6.94
N ASN A 18 -13.69 -4.26 7.80
CA ASN A 18 -13.96 -4.38 9.23
C ASN A 18 -15.44 -4.69 9.50
N ILE A 19 -16.36 -4.02 8.80
CA ILE A 19 -17.79 -4.34 8.86
C ILE A 19 -18.05 -5.79 8.40
N THR A 20 -17.41 -6.22 7.31
CA THR A 20 -17.53 -7.60 6.80
C THR A 20 -17.11 -8.64 7.85
N LEU A 21 -16.01 -8.39 8.56
CA LEU A 21 -15.52 -9.28 9.63
C LEU A 21 -16.49 -9.33 10.81
N ARG A 22 -17.04 -8.18 11.24
CA ARG A 22 -18.06 -8.12 12.30
C ARG A 22 -19.32 -8.86 11.90
N VAL A 23 -19.79 -8.71 10.67
CA VAL A 23 -20.96 -9.45 10.16
C VAL A 23 -20.72 -10.95 10.19
N ALA A 24 -19.54 -11.41 9.78
CA ALA A 24 -19.19 -12.83 9.80
C ALA A 24 -19.18 -13.40 11.23
N ASP A 25 -18.61 -12.66 12.19
CA ASP A 25 -18.63 -13.00 13.62
C ASP A 25 -20.08 -13.05 14.16
N TYR A 26 -20.89 -12.04 13.83
CA TYR A 26 -22.28 -11.99 14.30
C TYR A 26 -23.13 -13.11 13.71
N LEU A 27 -22.96 -13.46 12.43
CA LEU A 27 -23.64 -14.61 11.82
C LEU A 27 -23.34 -15.94 12.55
N GLN A 28 -22.16 -16.08 13.17
CA GLN A 28 -21.83 -17.24 14.00
C GLN A 28 -22.45 -17.17 15.39
N LYS A 29 -22.58 -15.96 15.96
CA LYS A 29 -23.13 -15.71 17.30
C LYS A 29 -24.66 -15.76 17.36
N VAL A 30 -25.36 -15.56 16.25
CA VAL A 30 -26.83 -15.64 16.25
C VAL A 30 -27.27 -17.06 16.59
N ASN A 31 -27.60 -17.27 17.86
CA ASN A 31 -28.13 -18.51 18.42
C ASN A 31 -29.60 -18.71 18.05
N ALA A 32 -30.07 -19.97 18.14
CA ALA A 32 -31.45 -20.40 17.88
C ALA A 32 -32.48 -19.92 18.93
N ARG A 33 -32.35 -18.68 19.42
CA ARG A 33 -33.32 -18.04 20.30
C ARG A 33 -34.25 -17.18 19.44
N TYR A 34 -35.55 -17.46 19.50
CA TYR A 34 -36.56 -16.77 18.68
C TYR A 34 -36.58 -15.24 18.87
N LYS A 35 -36.24 -14.73 20.07
CA LYS A 35 -36.21 -13.31 20.42
C LYS A 35 -34.89 -12.94 21.10
N ILE A 36 -34.35 -11.79 20.71
CA ILE A 36 -33.20 -11.12 21.32
C ILE A 36 -33.73 -9.84 21.96
N TYR A 37 -33.53 -9.66 23.26
CA TYR A 37 -34.12 -8.55 24.02
C TYR A 37 -33.17 -7.35 24.10
N GLN A 38 -33.70 -6.16 24.36
CA GLN A 38 -32.93 -4.92 24.41
C GLN A 38 -31.77 -4.96 25.43
N HIS A 39 -31.95 -5.71 26.53
CA HIS A 39 -30.92 -5.89 27.54
C HIS A 39 -29.83 -6.92 27.16
N ASP A 40 -30.02 -7.70 26.09
CA ASP A 40 -28.99 -8.59 25.56
C ASP A 40 -27.86 -7.77 24.94
N SER A 41 -26.60 -8.13 25.22
CA SER A 41 -25.43 -7.46 24.65
C SER A 41 -25.45 -7.48 23.12
N PHE A 42 -25.94 -8.59 22.55
CA PHE A 42 -26.05 -8.77 21.11
C PHE A 42 -27.03 -7.78 20.46
N TYR A 43 -28.10 -7.37 21.15
CA TYR A 43 -29.00 -6.32 20.66
C TYR A 43 -28.25 -5.00 20.48
N THR A 44 -27.50 -4.60 21.51
CA THR A 44 -26.73 -3.35 21.50
C THR A 44 -25.65 -3.38 20.43
N GLU A 45 -24.95 -4.51 20.29
CA GLU A 45 -23.95 -4.75 19.23
C GLU A 45 -24.53 -4.62 17.82
N MET A 46 -25.73 -5.16 17.58
CA MET A 46 -26.43 -5.07 16.30
C MET A 46 -26.88 -3.64 15.98
N ASN A 47 -27.36 -2.88 16.97
CA ASN A 47 -27.70 -1.47 16.80
C ASN A 47 -26.45 -0.64 16.43
N GLY A 48 -25.35 -0.83 17.16
CA GLY A 48 -24.08 -0.16 16.83
C GLY A 48 -23.53 -0.52 15.45
N LEU A 49 -23.68 -1.77 15.02
CA LEU A 49 -23.32 -2.20 13.66
C LEU A 49 -24.14 -1.48 12.59
N GLU A 50 -25.44 -1.29 12.81
CA GLU A 50 -26.29 -0.54 11.88
C GLU A 50 -25.85 0.93 11.79
N GLU A 51 -25.60 1.59 12.93
CA GLU A 51 -25.15 2.98 12.98
C GLU A 51 -23.83 3.18 12.21
N ASP A 52 -22.81 2.35 12.51
CA ASP A 52 -21.51 2.39 11.83
C ASP A 52 -21.66 2.17 10.31
N TYR A 53 -22.54 1.25 9.91
CA TYR A 53 -22.83 0.96 8.52
C TYR A 53 -23.49 2.14 7.80
N GLN A 54 -24.47 2.80 8.43
CA GLN A 54 -25.15 3.97 7.85
C GLN A 54 -24.19 5.15 7.65
N GLU A 55 -23.29 5.39 8.62
CA GLU A 55 -22.26 6.41 8.49
C GLU A 55 -21.34 6.09 7.31
N LEU A 56 -20.85 4.85 7.24
CA LEU A 56 -19.93 4.41 6.20
C LEU A 56 -20.55 4.49 4.80
N ILE A 57 -21.85 4.17 4.65
CA ILE A 57 -22.60 4.39 3.41
C ILE A 57 -22.56 5.86 2.99
N SER A 58 -22.84 6.78 3.92
CA SER A 58 -22.91 8.21 3.62
C SER A 58 -21.58 8.75 3.11
N ARG A 59 -20.49 8.42 3.81
CA ARG A 59 -19.12 8.79 3.43
C ARG A 59 -18.74 8.17 2.08
N THR A 60 -18.96 6.87 1.92
CA THR A 60 -18.62 6.15 0.69
C THR A 60 -19.39 6.66 -0.53
N SER A 61 -20.69 6.91 -0.38
CA SER A 61 -21.53 7.44 -1.46
C SER A 61 -21.06 8.82 -1.92
N THR A 62 -20.64 9.67 -0.98
CA THR A 62 -20.10 11.01 -1.29
C THR A 62 -18.87 10.89 -2.17
N ILE A 63 -17.94 10.00 -1.82
CA ILE A 63 -16.70 9.79 -2.57
C ILE A 63 -16.99 9.16 -3.94
N LEU A 64 -17.75 8.06 -4.00
CA LEU A 64 -18.05 7.36 -5.26
C LEU A 64 -18.79 8.25 -6.26
N LYS A 65 -19.56 9.25 -5.80
CA LYS A 65 -20.18 10.27 -6.66
C LYS A 65 -19.16 11.17 -7.34
N LEU A 66 -18.03 11.49 -6.68
CA LEU A 66 -16.92 12.23 -7.32
C LEU A 66 -16.33 11.44 -8.50
N PHE A 67 -16.35 10.10 -8.40
CA PHE A 67 -15.94 9.20 -9.47
C PHE A 67 -17.01 8.95 -10.54
N LYS A 68 -18.15 9.67 -10.48
CA LYS A 68 -19.27 9.52 -11.42
C LYS A 68 -19.79 8.08 -11.53
N ILE A 69 -19.68 7.31 -10.44
CA ILE A 69 -20.30 5.98 -10.35
C ILE A 69 -21.83 6.12 -10.43
N LYS A 70 -22.47 5.25 -11.20
CA LYS A 70 -23.93 5.25 -11.37
C LYS A 70 -24.64 5.06 -10.02
N GLU A 71 -25.73 5.81 -9.80
CA GLU A 71 -26.47 5.78 -8.53
C GLU A 71 -26.93 4.36 -8.13
N GLU A 72 -27.27 3.52 -9.11
CA GLU A 72 -27.69 2.12 -8.92
C GLU A 72 -26.60 1.21 -8.30
N LEU A 73 -25.33 1.59 -8.47
CA LEU A 73 -24.18 0.86 -7.95
C LEU A 73 -23.78 1.32 -6.54
N LEU A 74 -24.29 2.46 -6.08
CA LEU A 74 -23.91 3.00 -4.77
C LEU A 74 -24.32 2.08 -3.61
N PRO A 75 -23.66 2.19 -2.45
CA PRO A 75 -24.01 1.44 -1.26
C PRO A 75 -25.48 1.71 -0.87
N LYS A 76 -26.26 0.64 -0.64
CA LYS A 76 -27.68 0.78 -0.28
C LYS A 76 -27.85 0.85 1.23
N ARG A 77 -28.75 1.72 1.71
CA ARG A 77 -29.14 1.72 3.11
C ARG A 77 -29.96 0.46 3.44
N LEU A 78 -29.59 -0.21 4.52
CA LEU A 78 -30.31 -1.35 5.09
C LEU A 78 -30.71 -0.98 6.51
N SER A 79 -31.95 -1.24 6.89
CA SER A 79 -32.40 -1.02 8.26
C SER A 79 -32.63 -2.32 9.01
N LEU A 80 -32.22 -2.32 10.28
CA LEU A 80 -32.60 -3.36 11.22
C LEU A 80 -34.00 -3.03 11.76
N GLN A 81 -34.83 -4.05 11.94
CA GLN A 81 -36.19 -3.89 12.43
C GLN A 81 -36.24 -4.27 13.90
N PHE A 82 -36.72 -3.35 14.73
CA PHE A 82 -36.93 -3.56 16.15
C PHE A 82 -38.43 -3.54 16.44
N HIS A 83 -38.88 -4.43 17.33
CA HIS A 83 -40.29 -4.61 17.66
C HIS A 83 -40.50 -4.43 19.15
N TYR A 84 -41.64 -3.91 19.56
CA TYR A 84 -41.96 -3.78 20.98
C TYR A 84 -42.68 -5.04 21.49
N ASP A 85 -42.12 -5.72 22.50
CA ASP A 85 -42.75 -6.86 23.18
C ASP A 85 -43.59 -6.38 24.36
N LEU A 86 -44.91 -6.41 24.21
CA LEU A 86 -45.88 -6.01 25.24
C LEU A 86 -45.76 -6.83 26.53
N SER A 87 -45.32 -8.10 26.46
CA SER A 87 -45.23 -8.97 27.63
C SER A 87 -44.05 -8.63 28.53
N HIS A 88 -42.98 -8.06 27.96
CA HIS A 88 -41.76 -7.71 28.68
C HIS A 88 -41.53 -6.18 28.75
N ALA A 89 -42.41 -5.41 28.12
CA ALA A 89 -42.38 -3.95 28.03
C ALA A 89 -41.05 -3.40 27.48
N GLU A 90 -40.40 -4.13 26.57
CA GLU A 90 -39.10 -3.79 25.99
C GLU A 90 -39.02 -4.05 24.49
N ASN A 91 -38.03 -3.46 23.82
CA ASN A 91 -37.77 -3.74 22.41
C ASN A 91 -37.09 -5.11 22.24
N ILE A 92 -37.44 -5.78 21.17
CA ILE A 92 -36.90 -7.07 20.77
C ILE A 92 -36.48 -7.04 19.30
N LEU A 93 -35.52 -7.89 18.98
CA LEU A 93 -35.10 -8.22 17.63
C LEU A 93 -35.39 -9.70 17.38
N TYR A 94 -36.06 -10.01 16.29
CA TYR A 94 -36.26 -11.40 15.89
C TYR A 94 -35.00 -11.95 15.24
N GLU A 95 -34.62 -13.17 15.63
CA GLU A 95 -33.43 -13.86 15.11
C GLU A 95 -33.40 -13.94 13.59
N GLY A 96 -34.55 -14.28 12.99
CA GLY A 96 -34.67 -14.39 11.53
C GLY A 96 -34.42 -13.06 10.83
N GLU A 97 -34.89 -11.95 11.41
CA GLU A 97 -34.68 -10.61 10.87
C GLU A 97 -33.22 -10.17 11.03
N ALA A 98 -32.60 -10.47 12.18
CA ALA A 98 -31.19 -10.26 12.41
C ALA A 98 -30.33 -11.00 11.37
N LYS A 99 -30.61 -12.29 11.12
CA LYS A 99 -29.91 -13.08 10.08
C LYS A 99 -30.10 -12.49 8.70
N VAL A 100 -31.34 -12.15 8.32
CA VAL A 100 -31.64 -11.56 7.01
C VAL A 100 -30.90 -10.24 6.82
N PHE A 101 -30.89 -9.38 7.83
CA PHE A 101 -30.14 -8.14 7.83
C PHE A 101 -28.64 -8.38 7.62
N LEU A 102 -28.02 -9.25 8.44
CA LEU A 102 -26.60 -9.59 8.34
C LEU A 102 -26.21 -10.16 6.97
N TYR A 103 -27.02 -11.06 6.40
CA TYR A 103 -26.77 -11.59 5.05
C TYR A 103 -26.86 -10.51 3.96
N ARG A 104 -27.81 -9.58 4.07
CA ARG A 104 -27.90 -8.44 3.13
C ARG A 104 -26.71 -7.52 3.29
N LEU A 105 -26.28 -7.27 4.52
CA LEU A 105 -25.15 -6.42 4.82
C LEU A 105 -23.85 -7.01 4.26
N ALA A 106 -23.61 -8.30 4.46
CA ALA A 106 -22.47 -9.01 3.86
C ALA A 106 -22.43 -8.86 2.32
N LYS A 107 -23.57 -9.02 1.64
CA LYS A 107 -23.66 -8.86 0.18
C LYS A 107 -23.36 -7.42 -0.26
N GLU A 108 -23.92 -6.44 0.43
CA GLU A 108 -23.65 -5.03 0.13
C GLU A 108 -22.18 -4.67 0.39
N CYS A 109 -21.57 -5.14 1.48
CA CYS A 109 -20.14 -4.93 1.74
C CYS A 109 -19.26 -5.51 0.61
N ALA A 110 -19.53 -6.75 0.20
CA ALA A 110 -18.78 -7.39 -0.89
C ALA A 110 -18.87 -6.58 -2.19
N LYS A 111 -20.08 -6.15 -2.56
CA LYS A 111 -20.33 -5.29 -3.73
C LYS A 111 -19.53 -3.99 -3.67
N VAL A 112 -19.54 -3.30 -2.53
CA VAL A 112 -18.87 -2.01 -2.37
C VAL A 112 -17.34 -2.18 -2.41
N ILE A 113 -16.81 -3.23 -1.78
CA ILE A 113 -15.39 -3.57 -1.88
C ILE A 113 -15.00 -3.82 -3.32
N GLU A 114 -15.80 -4.58 -4.08
CA GLU A 114 -15.54 -4.83 -5.50
C GLU A 114 -15.56 -3.54 -6.34
N ILE A 115 -16.47 -2.61 -6.06
CA ILE A 115 -16.49 -1.29 -6.70
C ILE A 115 -15.22 -0.52 -6.38
N ILE A 116 -14.81 -0.47 -5.11
CA ILE A 116 -13.59 0.24 -4.69
C ILE A 116 -12.35 -0.41 -5.30
N ASP A 117 -12.30 -1.73 -5.39
CA ASP A 117 -11.20 -2.48 -6.00
C ASP A 117 -11.16 -2.33 -7.54
N GLY A 118 -12.33 -2.16 -8.16
CA GLY A 118 -12.49 -1.88 -9.59
C GLY A 118 -12.14 -0.44 -9.98
N LEU A 119 -12.13 0.50 -9.03
CA LEU A 119 -11.55 1.82 -9.25
C LEU A 119 -10.03 1.65 -9.33
N THR A 120 -9.44 1.91 -10.50
CA THR A 120 -7.98 1.87 -10.66
C THR A 120 -7.35 2.93 -9.76
N LEU A 121 -6.94 2.54 -8.55
CA LEU A 121 -6.33 3.41 -7.53
C LEU A 121 -4.88 3.73 -7.91
N CYS A 122 -4.67 4.37 -9.06
CA CYS A 122 -3.36 4.81 -9.51
C CYS A 122 -3.16 6.29 -9.19
N VAL A 123 -2.03 6.57 -8.52
CA VAL A 123 -1.48 7.92 -8.34
C VAL A 123 -1.31 8.52 -9.72
N ALA A 124 -2.01 9.62 -9.98
CA ALA A 124 -1.77 10.42 -11.18
C ALA A 124 -0.56 11.32 -10.91
N LEU A 125 0.43 11.23 -11.80
CA LEU A 125 1.57 12.13 -11.80
C LEU A 125 1.33 13.27 -12.81
N PRO A 126 2.01 14.41 -12.64
CA PRO A 126 2.20 15.35 -13.73
C PRO A 126 2.81 14.64 -14.95
N GLU A 127 2.43 15.03 -16.16
CA GLU A 127 2.83 14.37 -17.42
C GLU A 127 4.35 14.15 -17.54
N GLU A 128 5.15 15.12 -17.09
CA GLU A 128 6.61 15.00 -17.09
C GLU A 128 7.12 13.88 -16.17
N ARG A 129 6.56 13.80 -14.95
CA ARG A 129 6.91 12.76 -13.96
C ARG A 129 6.37 11.39 -14.35
N GLU A 130 5.20 11.37 -14.99
CA GLU A 130 4.61 10.17 -15.55
C GLU A 130 5.55 9.55 -16.59
N LYS A 131 5.99 10.37 -17.54
CA LYS A 131 6.94 9.97 -18.57
C LYS A 131 8.28 9.51 -17.99
N GLU A 132 8.78 10.22 -16.98
CA GLU A 132 10.01 9.82 -16.27
C GLU A 132 9.87 8.41 -15.67
N LEU A 133 8.73 8.12 -15.01
CA LEU A 133 8.46 6.81 -14.43
C LEU A 133 8.25 5.73 -15.50
N GLU A 134 7.59 6.05 -16.62
CA GLU A 134 7.46 5.14 -17.76
C GLU A 134 8.83 4.80 -18.39
N ASP A 135 9.71 5.79 -18.54
CA ASP A 135 11.08 5.59 -19.02
C ASP A 135 11.88 4.70 -18.07
N VAL A 136 11.68 4.85 -16.75
CA VAL A 136 12.24 3.96 -15.72
C VAL A 136 11.70 2.54 -15.85
N GLU A 137 10.38 2.35 -15.96
CA GLU A 137 9.76 1.04 -16.14
C GLU A 137 10.28 0.34 -17.40
N LYS A 138 10.38 1.07 -18.51
CA LYS A 138 10.92 0.57 -19.76
C LYS A 138 12.37 0.11 -19.61
N LYS A 139 13.21 0.94 -18.99
CA LYS A 139 14.61 0.60 -18.69
C LYS A 139 14.73 -0.66 -17.84
N ILE A 140 13.87 -0.84 -16.84
CA ILE A 140 13.88 -2.05 -16.01
C ILE A 140 13.65 -3.30 -16.86
N LYS A 141 12.64 -3.28 -17.74
CA LYS A 141 12.28 -4.43 -18.58
C LYS A 141 13.31 -4.70 -19.69
N GLU A 142 13.83 -3.65 -20.31
CA GLU A 142 14.69 -3.80 -21.49
C GLU A 142 16.17 -3.98 -21.14
N GLU A 143 16.67 -3.34 -20.08
CA GLU A 143 18.10 -3.27 -19.78
C GLU A 143 18.49 -4.04 -18.52
N ILE A 144 17.63 -4.09 -17.50
CA ILE A 144 17.94 -4.73 -16.20
C ILE A 144 17.47 -6.18 -16.18
N GLU A 145 16.21 -6.45 -16.54
CA GLU A 145 15.60 -7.79 -16.46
C GLU A 145 16.40 -8.90 -17.16
N PRO A 146 17.00 -8.69 -18.35
CA PRO A 146 17.78 -9.74 -19.01
C PRO A 146 19.07 -10.12 -18.26
N ILE A 147 19.58 -9.25 -17.38
CA ILE A 147 20.88 -9.41 -16.70
C ILE A 147 20.68 -9.72 -15.20
N LEU A 148 19.71 -9.07 -14.57
CA LEU A 148 19.46 -9.07 -13.13
C LEU A 148 17.94 -9.25 -12.83
N PRO A 149 17.33 -10.40 -13.20
CA PRO A 149 15.88 -10.59 -13.19
C PRO A 149 15.22 -10.51 -11.81
N LEU A 150 15.94 -10.89 -10.75
CA LEU A 150 15.41 -10.76 -9.38
C LEU A 150 15.29 -9.28 -8.97
N PHE A 151 16.27 -8.46 -9.34
CA PHE A 151 16.24 -7.02 -9.05
C PHE A 151 15.22 -6.29 -9.91
N SER A 152 15.03 -6.68 -11.18
CA SER A 152 13.97 -6.10 -12.01
C SER A 152 12.59 -6.38 -11.42
N THR A 153 12.36 -7.60 -10.91
CA THR A 153 11.10 -7.98 -10.24
C THR A 153 10.83 -7.08 -9.04
N ASP A 154 11.81 -6.91 -8.14
CA ASP A 154 11.67 -6.04 -6.97
C ASP A 154 11.45 -4.56 -7.37
N LEU A 155 12.16 -4.07 -8.40
CA LEU A 155 11.98 -2.69 -8.89
C LEU A 155 10.57 -2.47 -9.46
N LEU A 156 10.07 -3.38 -10.30
CA LEU A 156 8.72 -3.29 -10.86
C LEU A 156 7.64 -3.38 -9.77
N GLU A 157 7.83 -4.25 -8.77
CA GLU A 157 6.91 -4.32 -7.63
C GLU A 157 6.94 -3.03 -6.80
N SER A 158 8.11 -2.38 -6.64
CA SER A 158 8.20 -1.07 -5.99
C SER A 158 7.37 -0.02 -6.73
N ILE A 159 7.46 0.03 -8.07
CA ILE A 159 6.69 0.96 -8.90
C ILE A 159 5.20 0.69 -8.77
N LYS A 160 4.77 -0.56 -8.79
CA LYS A 160 3.37 -0.93 -8.55
C LYS A 160 2.86 -0.48 -7.18
N TYR A 161 3.68 -0.63 -6.13
CA TYR A 161 3.35 -0.11 -4.79
C TYR A 161 3.25 1.41 -4.78
N PHE A 162 4.19 2.10 -5.42
CA PHE A 162 4.16 3.55 -5.59
C PHE A 162 2.90 4.02 -6.32
N ARG A 163 2.58 3.40 -7.46
CA ARG A 163 1.37 3.67 -8.25
C ARG A 163 0.12 3.48 -7.43
N SER A 164 0.11 2.49 -6.56
CA SER A 164 -1.03 2.26 -5.69
C SER A 164 -1.12 3.33 -4.57
N GLY A 165 -0.05 4.07 -4.28
CA GLY A 165 0.04 5.01 -3.16
C GLY A 165 0.60 4.38 -1.88
N TYR A 166 1.18 3.17 -1.95
CA TYR A 166 1.94 2.55 -0.87
C TYR A 166 3.41 3.01 -0.91
N PHE A 167 3.63 4.31 -0.69
CA PHE A 167 4.94 4.95 -0.77
C PHE A 167 5.99 4.30 0.13
N LEU A 168 5.66 4.03 1.39
CA LEU A 168 6.57 3.35 2.31
C LEU A 168 6.95 1.94 1.80
N GLY A 169 5.98 1.17 1.31
CA GLY A 169 6.24 -0.16 0.76
C GLY A 169 7.19 -0.11 -0.45
N SER A 170 6.97 0.82 -1.36
CA SER A 170 7.87 1.08 -2.50
C SER A 170 9.29 1.39 -2.04
N VAL A 171 9.43 2.32 -1.09
CA VAL A 171 10.73 2.74 -0.55
C VAL A 171 11.44 1.61 0.20
N LEU A 172 10.72 0.79 0.95
CA LEU A 172 11.32 -0.36 1.66
C LEU A 172 11.83 -1.44 0.70
N ILE A 173 11.10 -1.70 -0.40
CA ILE A 173 11.56 -2.62 -1.45
C ILE A 173 12.86 -2.07 -2.08
N CYS A 174 12.86 -0.80 -2.49
CA CYS A 174 14.06 -0.12 -3.01
C CYS A 174 15.22 -0.11 -1.99
N GLY A 175 14.90 0.08 -0.71
CA GLY A 175 15.84 0.06 0.40
C GLY A 175 16.59 -1.25 0.55
N ARG A 176 15.90 -2.38 0.40
CA ARG A 176 16.53 -3.71 0.42
C ARG A 176 17.55 -3.86 -0.71
N ILE A 177 17.21 -3.38 -1.91
CA ILE A 177 18.13 -3.36 -3.06
C ILE A 177 19.36 -2.51 -2.72
N ILE A 178 19.16 -1.29 -2.20
CA ILE A 178 20.26 -0.41 -1.80
C ILE A 178 21.19 -1.12 -0.82
N VAL A 179 20.66 -1.65 0.29
CA VAL A 179 21.46 -2.30 1.34
C VAL A 179 22.29 -3.44 0.76
N PHE A 180 21.67 -4.27 -0.09
CA PHE A 180 22.37 -5.36 -0.75
C PHE A 180 23.54 -4.87 -1.61
N PHE A 181 23.30 -3.91 -2.52
CA PHE A 181 24.35 -3.41 -3.39
C PHE A 181 25.45 -2.70 -2.63
N VAL A 182 25.10 -1.85 -1.66
CA VAL A 182 26.07 -1.12 -0.85
C VAL A 182 26.96 -2.10 -0.09
N GLU A 183 26.41 -3.09 0.62
CA GLU A 183 27.23 -4.04 1.38
C GLU A 183 28.11 -4.90 0.47
N LYS A 184 27.62 -5.27 -0.71
CA LYS A 184 28.43 -6.02 -1.68
C LYS A 184 29.58 -5.20 -2.25
N VAL A 185 29.34 -3.96 -2.68
CA VAL A 185 30.42 -3.09 -3.21
C VAL A 185 31.40 -2.72 -2.11
N LYS A 186 30.90 -2.41 -0.91
CA LYS A 186 31.69 -2.11 0.29
C LYS A 186 32.71 -3.21 0.60
N SER A 187 32.34 -4.48 0.42
CA SER A 187 33.26 -5.61 0.63
C SER A 187 34.47 -5.64 -0.32
N GLN A 188 34.43 -4.89 -1.42
CA GLN A 188 35.53 -4.78 -2.39
C GLN A 188 36.45 -3.58 -2.14
N ILE A 189 36.07 -2.67 -1.26
CA ILE A 189 36.84 -1.46 -0.98
C ILE A 189 37.95 -1.83 0.03
N PRO A 190 39.25 -1.70 -0.34
CA PRO A 190 40.33 -1.92 0.60
C PRO A 190 40.21 -0.95 1.78
N ASP A 191 40.51 -1.43 2.98
CA ASP A 191 40.52 -0.60 4.20
C ASP A 191 39.18 0.07 4.55
N ILE A 192 38.05 -0.42 4.04
CA ILE A 192 36.71 0.11 4.35
C ILE A 192 36.38 0.12 5.85
N SER A 193 37.01 -0.77 6.63
CA SER A 193 36.89 -0.83 8.09
C SER A 193 37.57 0.35 8.80
N LYS A 194 38.47 1.07 8.13
CA LYS A 194 39.11 2.30 8.62
C LYS A 194 38.24 3.54 8.37
N ILE A 195 37.20 3.43 7.54
CA ILE A 195 36.25 4.50 7.27
C ILE A 195 35.13 4.43 8.31
N GLU A 196 34.78 5.58 8.89
CA GLU A 196 33.67 5.74 9.82
C GLU A 196 32.39 5.08 9.27
N PRO A 197 31.64 4.26 10.04
CA PRO A 197 30.43 3.58 9.56
C PRO A 197 29.44 4.53 8.90
N SER A 198 29.38 5.77 9.38
CA SER A 198 28.51 6.80 8.86
C SER A 198 28.87 7.28 7.44
N GLN A 199 30.12 7.06 6.99
CA GLN A 199 30.66 7.50 5.72
C GLN A 199 30.88 6.34 4.72
N GLN A 200 30.78 5.08 5.17
CA GLN A 200 31.01 3.90 4.32
C GLN A 200 30.08 3.85 3.10
N TRP A 201 28.87 4.36 3.21
CA TRP A 201 27.89 4.42 2.11
C TRP A 201 28.29 5.46 1.04
N ASP A 202 28.84 6.60 1.47
CA ASP A 202 29.38 7.62 0.57
C ASP A 202 30.66 7.09 -0.13
N ALA A 203 31.48 6.34 0.60
CA ALA A 203 32.67 5.68 0.06
C ALA A 203 32.33 4.69 -1.07
N VAL A 204 31.21 3.95 -0.95
CA VAL A 204 30.72 3.08 -2.03
C VAL A 204 30.45 3.86 -3.31
N ILE A 205 29.74 4.98 -3.24
CA ILE A 205 29.45 5.77 -4.43
C ILE A 205 30.71 6.42 -5.00
N ASN A 206 31.63 6.89 -4.16
CA ASN A 206 32.91 7.43 -4.61
C ASN A 206 33.76 6.36 -5.31
N PHE A 207 33.82 5.15 -4.77
CA PHE A 207 34.50 4.03 -5.40
C PHE A 207 33.93 3.71 -6.79
N LEU A 208 32.59 3.68 -6.93
CA LEU A 208 31.94 3.47 -8.23
C LEU A 208 32.23 4.59 -9.24
N LYS A 209 32.37 5.84 -8.78
CA LYS A 209 32.80 6.97 -9.61
C LYS A 209 34.26 6.85 -10.03
N GLU A 210 35.16 6.49 -9.11
CA GLU A 210 36.59 6.28 -9.40
C GLU A 210 36.82 5.16 -10.42
N LYS A 211 36.02 4.10 -10.33
CA LYS A 211 35.96 3.01 -11.31
C LYS A 211 35.31 3.39 -12.64
N LYS A 212 34.81 4.63 -12.78
CA LYS A 212 34.10 5.16 -13.95
C LYS A 212 32.85 4.35 -14.33
N ILE A 213 32.25 3.66 -13.36
CA ILE A 213 31.01 2.89 -13.54
C ILE A 213 29.80 3.84 -13.55
N ILE A 214 29.89 4.92 -12.76
CA ILE A 214 28.84 5.93 -12.62
C ILE A 214 29.42 7.32 -12.92
N LYS A 215 28.69 8.14 -13.68
CA LYS A 215 29.07 9.55 -13.93
C LYS A 215 28.85 10.42 -12.68
N VAL A 216 29.44 11.62 -12.66
CA VAL A 216 29.38 12.51 -11.49
C VAL A 216 27.93 12.90 -11.17
N GLU A 217 27.14 13.26 -12.17
CA GLU A 217 25.75 13.70 -12.07
C GLU A 217 24.85 12.54 -11.62
N GLU A 218 24.99 11.39 -12.26
CA GLU A 218 24.26 10.16 -11.92
C GLU A 218 24.54 9.74 -10.47
N GLY A 219 25.80 9.84 -10.06
CA GLY A 219 26.22 9.51 -8.70
C GLY A 219 25.79 10.54 -7.65
N LYS A 220 25.30 11.72 -8.01
CA LYS A 220 24.64 12.64 -7.06
C LYS A 220 23.24 12.13 -6.74
N MET A 221 22.45 11.82 -7.77
CA MET A 221 21.07 11.35 -7.61
C MET A 221 21.01 10.01 -6.86
N ILE A 222 21.88 9.06 -7.23
CA ILE A 222 22.00 7.77 -6.52
C ILE A 222 22.34 8.00 -5.05
N LEU A 223 23.32 8.86 -4.77
CA LEU A 223 23.73 9.15 -3.39
C LEU A 223 22.61 9.81 -2.59
N GLU A 224 21.83 10.69 -3.21
CA GLU A 224 20.69 11.35 -2.56
C GLU A 224 19.60 10.34 -2.20
N ALA A 225 19.22 9.46 -3.12
CA ALA A 225 18.27 8.37 -2.86
C ALA A 225 18.74 7.46 -1.70
N ILE A 226 20.02 7.10 -1.71
CA ILE A 226 20.65 6.28 -0.67
C ILE A 226 20.61 6.98 0.70
N LYS A 227 21.02 8.26 0.76
CA LYS A 227 21.02 9.05 1.99
C LYS A 227 19.61 9.25 2.52
N LEU A 228 18.65 9.50 1.62
CA LEU A 228 17.25 9.66 1.97
C LEU A 228 16.72 8.38 2.61
N TYR A 229 16.94 7.22 1.98
CA TYR A 229 16.56 5.93 2.57
C TYR A 229 17.21 5.69 3.93
N ARG A 230 18.52 5.84 4.02
CA ARG A 230 19.29 5.53 5.24
C ARG A 230 18.96 6.48 6.40
N ASN A 231 18.87 7.77 6.14
CA ASN A 231 18.73 8.74 7.23
C ASN A 231 17.29 8.84 7.73
N LYS A 232 16.31 8.64 6.84
CA LYS A 232 14.90 8.74 7.18
C LYS A 232 14.27 7.38 7.43
N TYR A 233 14.32 6.48 6.46
CA TYR A 233 13.41 5.32 6.44
C TYR A 233 14.02 4.01 6.96
N SER A 234 15.34 3.90 7.14
CA SER A 234 15.94 2.69 7.73
C SER A 234 15.98 2.68 9.25
N HIS A 235 15.77 3.83 9.92
CA HIS A 235 15.92 3.96 11.37
C HIS A 235 14.71 4.59 12.07
N ILE A 236 13.87 5.36 11.37
CA ILE A 236 12.76 6.09 11.98
C ILE A 236 11.43 5.43 11.59
N ILE A 237 10.78 4.78 12.57
CA ILE A 237 9.53 4.03 12.36
C ILE A 237 8.34 4.95 12.03
N SER A 238 8.40 6.22 12.45
CA SER A 238 7.30 7.18 12.31
C SER A 238 7.34 8.02 11.03
N GLU A 239 8.40 7.92 10.23
CA GLU A 239 8.53 8.71 9.00
C GLU A 239 7.94 7.97 7.79
N TYR A 240 7.11 8.67 7.03
CA TYR A 240 6.48 8.16 5.83
C TYR A 240 6.95 8.98 4.62
N PRO A 241 7.43 8.32 3.54
CA PRO A 241 7.85 9.03 2.34
C PRO A 241 6.66 9.67 1.63
N ASN A 242 6.87 10.88 1.13
CA ASN A 242 5.93 11.52 0.21
C ASN A 242 6.14 11.02 -1.24
N LEU A 243 5.34 11.54 -2.17
CA LEU A 243 5.38 11.17 -3.58
C LEU A 243 6.76 11.43 -4.21
N GLU A 244 7.29 12.65 -4.06
CA GLU A 244 8.57 13.04 -4.67
C GLU A 244 9.74 12.27 -4.05
N GLU A 245 9.73 12.07 -2.74
CA GLU A 245 10.74 11.27 -2.03
C GLU A 245 10.74 9.81 -2.51
N SER A 246 9.56 9.23 -2.70
CA SER A 246 9.43 7.86 -3.21
C SER A 246 9.92 7.74 -4.65
N LEU A 247 9.53 8.68 -5.50
CA LEU A 247 9.91 8.71 -6.91
C LEU A 247 11.43 8.88 -7.05
N LEU A 248 12.04 9.79 -6.28
CA LEU A 248 13.49 9.98 -6.22
C LEU A 248 14.22 8.68 -5.86
N ILE A 249 13.72 7.94 -4.87
CA ILE A 249 14.31 6.67 -4.45
C ILE A 249 14.18 5.62 -5.56
N ILE A 250 13.00 5.45 -6.16
CA ILE A 250 12.79 4.49 -7.26
C ILE A 250 13.75 4.77 -8.41
N ILE A 251 13.87 6.02 -8.84
CA ILE A 251 14.72 6.41 -9.96
C ILE A 251 16.20 6.20 -9.59
N GLY A 252 16.63 6.69 -8.42
CA GLY A 252 18.01 6.56 -7.96
C GLY A 252 18.46 5.10 -7.82
N VAL A 253 17.60 4.23 -7.28
CA VAL A 253 17.90 2.80 -7.16
C VAL A 253 17.91 2.12 -8.51
N THR A 254 16.94 2.41 -9.39
CA THR A 254 16.93 1.85 -10.75
C THR A 254 18.20 2.23 -11.51
N MET A 255 18.64 3.48 -11.38
CA MET A 255 19.89 3.95 -11.96
C MET A 255 21.10 3.18 -11.41
N LEU A 256 21.19 2.96 -10.10
CA LEU A 256 22.27 2.17 -9.52
C LEU A 256 22.30 0.75 -10.10
N VAL A 257 21.15 0.08 -10.15
CA VAL A 257 21.03 -1.28 -10.67
C VAL A 257 21.39 -1.34 -12.16
N ASP A 258 20.93 -0.39 -12.96
CA ASP A 258 21.28 -0.27 -14.39
C ASP A 258 22.80 -0.16 -14.61
N LYS A 259 23.48 0.72 -13.84
CA LYS A 259 24.93 0.89 -13.97
C LYS A 259 25.70 -0.35 -13.57
N VAL A 260 25.23 -1.05 -12.55
CA VAL A 260 25.84 -2.32 -12.14
C VAL A 260 25.58 -3.42 -13.18
N ALA A 261 24.36 -3.53 -13.73
CA ALA A 261 24.02 -4.48 -14.78
C ALA A 261 24.90 -4.31 -16.03
N LYS A 262 25.11 -3.06 -16.48
CA LYS A 262 25.99 -2.74 -17.62
C LYS A 262 27.46 -3.06 -17.37
N ASN A 263 27.88 -3.12 -16.11
CA ASN A 263 29.25 -3.39 -15.70
C ASN A 263 29.37 -4.71 -14.93
N ILE A 264 28.47 -5.67 -15.17
CA ILE A 264 28.34 -6.90 -14.37
C ILE A 264 29.65 -7.71 -14.27
N LYS A 265 30.55 -7.58 -15.26
CA LYS A 265 31.87 -8.23 -15.28
C LYS A 265 32.79 -7.75 -14.15
N GLU A 266 32.66 -6.50 -13.71
CA GLU A 266 33.36 -5.94 -12.54
C GLU A 266 32.75 -6.43 -11.21
N PHE A 267 31.55 -7.02 -11.28
CA PHE A 267 30.77 -7.49 -10.13
C PHE A 267 30.43 -8.98 -10.24
N SER A 268 31.45 -9.82 -10.42
CA SER A 268 31.30 -11.28 -10.60
C SER A 268 30.47 -11.97 -9.50
N PHE A 269 30.42 -11.39 -8.29
CA PHE A 269 29.60 -11.89 -7.18
C PHE A 269 28.08 -11.75 -7.38
N LEU A 270 27.63 -10.96 -8.36
CA LEU A 270 26.21 -10.81 -8.70
C LEU A 270 25.72 -11.85 -9.71
N GLN A 271 26.62 -12.60 -10.34
CA GLN A 271 26.27 -13.63 -11.31
C GLN A 271 25.70 -14.91 -10.67
N LEU A 272 25.66 -14.97 -9.34
CA LEU A 272 25.22 -16.12 -8.53
C LEU A 272 23.84 -15.92 -7.89
N VAL A 273 23.15 -14.82 -8.21
CA VAL A 273 21.82 -14.45 -7.72
C VAL A 273 20.87 -14.40 -8.90
#